data_AF-Q24RX9-F1
#
_entry.id   AF-Q24RX9-F1
#
_cell.length_a   1.000
_cell.length_b   1.000
_cell.length_c   1.000
_cell.angle_alpha   90.00
_cell.angle_beta   90.00
_cell.angle_gamma   90.00
#
_symmetry.space_group_name_H-M   'P 1'
#
loop_
_entity.id
_entity.type
_entity.pdbx_description
1 polymer ?
#
loop_
_entity_poly.entity_id
_entity_poly.type
_entity_poly.pdbx_seq_one_letter_code
_entity_poly.pdbx_strand_id
1 'polypeptide(L)'
;MKEKDLQETYIERLNNLLPTVDFRKLDRSCNSTKNEYAKAILKQMHDMFLEVYGTDYLEVGGYGFVELPAVIQGRNTGHMGLGIVSLDLESSGEHWGTFFLTQLGVIDQERKTPAQAKYLSALYIPYDYWYTVSLERDHHVDFDNVPEKVADLLRACHGGQPEMENSLTRADEHGKASIPESEQPNGPVMK
;
A
#
# COMPACT_ATOMS: atom_id res chain seq x y z
N MET A 1 -6.14 -10.98 20.36
CA MET A 1 -5.90 -9.52 20.35
C MET A 1 -7.15 -8.88 19.77
N LYS A 2 -7.71 -7.83 20.38
CA LYS A 2 -8.92 -7.17 19.82
C LYS A 2 -8.48 -6.19 18.73
N GLU A 3 -9.31 -5.90 17.72
CA GLU A 3 -8.94 -5.03 16.59
C GLU A 3 -8.40 -3.66 17.01
N LYS A 4 -9.04 -3.03 18.00
CA LYS A 4 -8.59 -1.77 18.60
C LYS A 4 -7.14 -1.83 19.13
N ASP A 5 -6.74 -3.00 19.62
CA ASP A 5 -5.41 -3.27 20.16
C ASP A 5 -4.36 -3.34 19.02
N LEU A 6 -4.75 -3.85 17.84
CA LEU A 6 -3.89 -3.87 16.65
C LEU A 6 -3.69 -2.47 16.08
N GLN A 7 -4.78 -1.71 15.96
CA GLN A 7 -4.76 -0.33 15.49
C GLN A 7 -3.83 0.53 16.36
N GLU A 8 -4.03 0.51 17.67
CA GLU A 8 -3.22 1.26 18.64
C GLU A 8 -1.74 0.84 18.57
N THR A 9 -1.47 -0.47 18.47
CA THR A 9 -0.10 -1.00 18.33
C THR A 9 0.57 -0.49 17.05
N TYR A 10 -0.15 -0.48 15.92
CA TYR A 10 0.40 0.00 14.66
C TYR A 10 0.68 1.51 14.69
N ILE A 11 -0.23 2.29 15.25
CA ILE A 11 -0.03 3.74 15.48
C ILE A 11 1.19 3.99 16.37
N GLU A 12 1.38 3.21 17.44
CA GLU A 12 2.56 3.33 18.31
C GLU A 12 3.86 3.08 17.53
N ARG A 13 3.90 2.06 16.67
CA ARG A 13 5.06 1.78 15.82
C ARG A 13 5.34 2.91 14.83
N LEU A 14 4.31 3.47 14.20
CA LEU A 14 4.44 4.65 13.35
C LEU A 14 4.99 5.85 14.13
N ASN A 15 4.50 6.09 15.34
CA ASN A 15 5.00 7.17 16.21
C ASN A 15 6.47 7.00 16.60
N ASN A 16 6.99 5.77 16.61
CA ASN A 16 8.42 5.50 16.81
C ASN A 16 9.24 5.67 15.52
N LEU A 17 8.68 5.35 14.34
CA LEU A 17 9.34 5.55 13.05
C LEU A 17 9.41 7.03 12.66
N LEU A 18 8.28 7.74 12.69
CA LEU A 18 8.10 9.08 12.09
C LEU A 18 9.13 10.12 12.57
N PRO A 19 9.57 10.16 13.85
CA PRO A 19 10.64 11.06 14.30
C PRO A 19 12.01 10.81 13.65
N THR A 20 12.24 9.62 13.10
CA THR A 20 13.50 9.25 12.43
C THR A 20 13.51 9.61 10.93
N VAL A 21 12.36 10.02 10.39
CA VAL A 21 12.19 10.32 8.96
C VAL A 21 12.71 11.72 8.63
N ASP A 22 13.61 11.81 7.66
CA ASP A 22 13.98 13.09 7.04
C ASP A 22 12.90 13.48 6.04
N PHE A 23 11.92 14.25 6.49
CA PHE A 23 10.77 14.67 5.71
C PHE A 23 11.11 15.50 4.46
N ARG A 24 12.19 16.29 4.49
CA ARG A 24 12.62 17.06 3.31
C ARG A 24 13.24 16.15 2.26
N LYS A 25 14.01 15.16 2.70
CA LYS A 25 14.54 14.12 1.82
C LYS A 25 13.41 13.24 1.27
N LEU A 26 12.40 12.93 2.08
CA LEU A 26 11.23 12.18 1.66
C LEU A 26 10.46 12.89 0.54
N ASP A 27 10.09 14.15 0.75
CA ASP A 27 9.36 14.95 -0.26
C ASP A 27 10.15 15.03 -1.59
N ARG A 28 11.46 15.27 -1.53
CA ARG A 28 12.32 15.27 -2.72
C ARG A 28 12.41 13.90 -3.39
N SER A 29 12.45 12.83 -2.59
CA SER A 29 12.49 11.45 -3.09
C SER A 29 11.20 11.11 -3.82
N CYS A 30 10.04 11.47 -3.28
CA CYS A 30 8.75 11.29 -3.93
C CYS A 30 8.71 12.03 -5.29
N ASN A 31 9.27 13.23 -5.36
CA ASN A 31 9.13 14.12 -6.53
C ASN A 31 10.30 14.07 -7.52
N SER A 32 11.25 13.15 -7.37
CA SER A 32 12.38 12.98 -8.29
C SER A 32 12.43 11.57 -8.90
N THR A 33 13.41 11.32 -9.77
CA THR A 33 13.69 9.97 -10.30
C THR A 33 14.44 9.09 -9.28
N LYS A 34 15.01 9.68 -8.23
CA LYS A 34 15.70 8.96 -7.14
C LYS A 34 14.73 8.71 -6.01
N ASN A 35 13.83 7.74 -6.20
CA ASN A 35 12.71 7.48 -5.29
C ASN A 35 13.00 6.43 -4.20
N GLU A 36 14.24 5.93 -4.11
CA GLU A 36 14.64 4.88 -3.16
C GLU A 36 14.33 5.18 -1.70
N TYR A 37 14.50 6.44 -1.27
CA TYR A 37 14.20 6.80 0.12
C TYR A 37 12.69 6.75 0.39
N ALA A 38 11.86 7.20 -0.55
CA ALA A 38 10.41 7.08 -0.46
C ALA A 38 9.97 5.62 -0.45
N LYS A 39 10.54 4.78 -1.33
CA LYS A 39 10.30 3.32 -1.34
C LYS A 39 10.63 2.69 0.01
N ALA A 40 11.80 3.01 0.58
CA ALA A 40 12.23 2.46 1.85
C ALA A 40 11.34 2.89 3.03
N ILE A 41 10.87 4.15 3.07
CA ILE A 41 9.96 4.61 4.13
C ILE A 41 8.58 3.99 3.97
N LEU A 42 8.03 3.95 2.74
CA LEU A 42 6.73 3.34 2.47
C LEU A 42 6.74 1.86 2.83
N LYS A 43 7.79 1.12 2.41
CA LYS A 43 7.97 -0.28 2.75
C LYS A 43 8.09 -0.49 4.26
N GLN A 44 8.83 0.33 5.00
CA GLN A 44 8.90 0.19 6.46
C GLN A 44 7.54 0.37 7.13
N MET A 45 6.72 1.34 6.70
CA MET A 45 5.37 1.50 7.21
C MET A 45 4.51 0.26 6.90
N HIS A 46 4.61 -0.26 5.68
CA HIS A 46 3.90 -1.48 5.27
C HIS A 46 4.37 -2.74 6.03
N ASP A 47 5.67 -2.94 6.21
CA ASP A 47 6.22 -4.07 6.96
C ASP A 47 5.78 -4.03 8.43
N MET A 48 5.75 -2.84 9.04
CA MET A 48 5.21 -2.67 10.39
C MET A 48 3.72 -3.03 10.46
N PHE A 49 2.95 -2.73 9.42
CA PHE A 49 1.55 -3.13 9.32
C PHE A 49 1.44 -4.66 9.28
N LEU A 50 2.19 -5.30 8.38
CA LEU A 50 2.26 -6.77 8.25
C LEU A 50 2.63 -7.45 9.58
N GLU A 51 3.60 -6.91 10.32
CA GLU A 51 4.02 -7.48 11.60
C GLU A 51 2.94 -7.36 12.70
N VAL A 52 2.09 -6.34 12.65
CA VAL A 52 1.02 -6.12 13.64
C VAL A 52 -0.23 -6.91 13.27
N TYR A 53 -0.69 -6.80 12.03
CA TYR A 53 -1.93 -7.41 11.55
C TYR A 53 -1.75 -8.86 11.11
N GLY A 54 -0.52 -9.27 10.78
CA GLY A 54 -0.21 -10.61 10.27
C GLY A 54 -0.64 -10.86 8.83
N THR A 55 -1.16 -9.83 8.15
CA THR A 55 -1.71 -9.89 6.79
C THR A 55 -1.63 -8.50 6.14
N ASP A 56 -1.48 -8.45 4.82
CA ASP A 56 -1.67 -7.26 3.97
C ASP A 56 -3.00 -7.32 3.19
N TYR A 57 -3.88 -8.25 3.55
CA TYR A 57 -5.24 -8.37 3.03
C TYR A 57 -6.24 -8.26 4.18
N LEU A 58 -7.15 -7.29 4.10
CA LEU A 58 -8.22 -7.08 5.09
C LEU A 58 -9.59 -7.38 4.47
N GLU A 59 -10.35 -8.26 5.13
CA GLU A 59 -11.72 -8.62 4.77
C GLU A 59 -12.73 -7.58 5.28
N VAL A 60 -13.82 -7.37 4.52
CA VAL A 60 -14.89 -6.45 4.92
C VAL A 60 -15.58 -6.94 6.19
N GLY A 61 -15.77 -6.04 7.16
CA GLY A 61 -16.44 -6.34 8.43
C GLY A 61 -15.60 -7.17 9.41
N GLY A 62 -14.33 -7.44 9.10
CA GLY A 62 -13.37 -8.04 10.03
C GLY A 62 -12.65 -7.04 10.93
N TYR A 63 -12.81 -5.74 10.66
CA TYR A 63 -12.12 -4.64 11.34
C TYR A 63 -13.02 -3.39 11.38
N GLY A 64 -12.85 -2.55 12.41
CA GLY A 64 -13.41 -1.19 12.47
C GLY A 64 -12.59 -0.16 11.66
N PHE A 65 -12.01 0.81 12.37
CA PHE A 65 -11.08 1.78 11.77
C PHE A 65 -9.69 1.19 11.58
N VAL A 66 -9.05 1.52 10.45
CA VAL A 66 -7.68 1.10 10.13
C VAL A 66 -6.87 2.26 9.54
N GLU A 67 -5.61 2.34 9.93
CA GLU A 67 -4.61 3.25 9.38
C GLU A 67 -3.76 2.51 8.35
N LEU A 68 -3.77 2.96 7.10
CA LEU A 68 -3.01 2.34 6.04
C LEU A 68 -1.92 3.27 5.50
N PRO A 69 -0.68 2.79 5.32
CA PRO A 69 0.32 3.54 4.57
C PRO A 69 -0.16 3.73 3.13
N ALA A 70 -0.03 4.96 2.62
CA ALA A 70 -0.48 5.32 1.29
C ALA A 70 0.48 6.26 0.56
N VAL A 71 0.41 6.19 -0.76
CA VAL A 71 0.95 7.20 -1.67
C VAL A 71 -0.16 8.20 -1.98
N ILE A 72 0.15 9.50 -1.94
CA ILE A 72 -0.78 10.58 -2.21
C ILE A 72 -0.26 11.40 -3.38
N GLN A 73 -1.14 11.77 -4.30
CA GLN A 73 -0.83 12.67 -5.41
C GLN A 73 -1.81 13.83 -5.44
N GLY A 74 -1.30 15.06 -5.44
CA GLY A 74 -2.13 16.24 -5.68
C GLY A 74 -2.62 16.25 -7.12
N ARG A 75 -3.94 16.23 -7.32
CA ARG A 75 -4.57 16.12 -8.65
C ARG A 75 -4.25 17.30 -9.56
N ASN A 76 -4.14 18.49 -8.97
CA ASN A 76 -3.88 19.72 -9.72
C ASN A 76 -2.38 20.00 -9.98
N THR A 77 -1.50 19.41 -9.18
CA THR A 77 -0.07 19.74 -9.19
C THR A 77 0.81 18.57 -9.64
N GLY A 78 0.29 17.35 -9.56
CA GLY A 78 1.07 16.12 -9.70
C GLY A 78 2.05 15.89 -8.54
N HIS A 79 2.08 16.76 -7.52
CA HIS A 79 3.00 16.66 -6.39
C HIS A 79 2.69 15.40 -5.59
N MET A 80 3.69 14.55 -5.41
CA MET A 80 3.54 13.29 -4.71
C MET A 80 4.08 13.37 -3.29
N GLY A 81 3.43 12.66 -2.39
CA GLY A 81 3.82 12.48 -1.01
C GLY A 81 3.48 11.09 -0.51
N LEU A 82 3.94 10.76 0.69
CA LEU A 82 3.42 9.62 1.43
C LEU A 82 2.42 10.12 2.47
N GLY A 83 1.56 9.23 2.92
CA GLY A 83 0.61 9.51 3.98
C GLY A 83 0.17 8.26 4.71
N ILE A 84 -0.64 8.48 5.72
CA ILE A 84 -1.43 7.46 6.39
C ILE A 84 -2.89 7.84 6.18
N VAL A 85 -3.68 6.94 5.59
CA VAL A 85 -5.11 7.13 5.41
C VAL A 85 -5.87 6.33 6.46
N SER A 86 -6.83 6.97 7.11
CA SER A 86 -7.75 6.31 8.04
C SER A 86 -9.01 5.94 7.28
N LEU A 87 -9.33 4.65 7.26
CA LEU A 87 -10.51 4.09 6.61
C LEU A 87 -11.42 3.41 7.63
N ASP A 88 -12.72 3.45 7.38
CA ASP A 88 -13.72 2.70 8.13
C ASP A 88 -14.15 1.47 7.33
N LEU A 89 -13.70 0.29 7.75
CA LEU A 89 -14.00 -0.96 7.07
C LEU A 89 -15.42 -1.48 7.39
N GLU A 90 -16.09 -0.98 8.43
CA GLU A 90 -17.52 -1.25 8.66
C GLU A 90 -18.39 -0.48 7.65
N SER A 91 -17.89 0.65 7.15
CA SER A 91 -18.50 1.47 6.09
C SER A 91 -17.86 1.22 4.71
N SER A 92 -17.53 -0.03 4.38
CA SER A 92 -16.99 -0.42 3.06
C SER A 92 -15.69 0.31 2.65
N GLY A 93 -14.82 0.65 3.61
CA GLY A 93 -13.55 1.33 3.33
C GLY A 93 -13.68 2.83 3.16
N GLU A 94 -14.73 3.45 3.72
CA GLU A 94 -14.95 4.89 3.62
C GLU A 94 -13.75 5.69 4.15
N HIS A 95 -13.33 6.69 3.39
CA HIS A 95 -12.25 7.58 3.76
C HIS A 95 -12.67 8.54 4.87
N TRP A 96 -11.98 8.47 6.01
CA TRP A 96 -12.24 9.33 7.16
C TRP A 96 -11.18 10.40 7.35
N GLY A 97 -9.92 10.08 7.10
CA GLY A 97 -8.83 11.00 7.43
C GLY A 97 -7.55 10.72 6.68
N THR A 98 -6.67 11.73 6.65
CA THR A 98 -5.35 11.63 6.04
C THR A 98 -4.33 12.38 6.88
N PHE A 99 -3.24 11.70 7.21
CA PHE A 99 -2.02 12.28 7.76
C PHE A 99 -0.99 12.39 6.64
N PHE A 100 -0.67 13.62 6.23
CA PHE A 100 0.30 13.87 5.16
C PHE A 100 1.72 13.90 5.72
N LEU A 101 2.63 13.09 5.17
CA LEU A 101 4.05 13.18 5.47
C LEU A 101 4.68 14.23 4.55
N THR A 102 4.72 15.48 5.02
CA THR A 102 5.18 16.65 4.24
C THR A 102 6.56 17.09 4.67
N GLN A 103 7.20 17.97 3.90
CA GLN A 103 8.47 18.59 4.32
C GLN A 103 8.40 19.38 5.64
N LEU A 104 7.19 19.72 6.12
CA LEU A 104 6.93 20.38 7.39
C LEU A 104 6.73 19.38 8.55
N GLY A 105 6.89 18.09 8.28
CA GLY A 105 6.53 16.99 9.16
C GLY A 105 5.14 16.43 8.83
N VAL A 106 4.58 15.69 9.78
CA VAL A 106 3.24 15.11 9.67
C VAL A 106 2.19 16.19 9.86
N ILE A 107 1.26 16.29 8.90
CA ILE A 107 0.11 17.20 8.99
C ILE A 107 -1.16 16.35 8.99
N ASP A 108 -1.91 16.40 10.08
CA ASP A 108 -3.27 15.88 10.19
C ASP A 108 -4.22 16.79 9.37
N GLN A 109 -4.93 16.21 8.39
CA GLN A 109 -5.88 16.94 7.55
C GLN A 109 -6.98 17.60 8.40
N GLU A 110 -7.44 16.99 9.47
CA GLU A 110 -8.51 17.50 10.31
C GLU A 110 -7.98 18.54 11.29
N ARG A 111 -6.78 18.31 11.84
CA ARG A 111 -6.16 19.13 12.90
C ARG A 111 -4.98 19.97 12.39
N LYS A 112 -5.22 20.74 11.34
CA LYS A 112 -4.23 21.62 10.69
C LYS A 112 -4.36 23.09 11.10
N THR A 113 -3.24 23.77 11.25
CA THR A 113 -3.18 25.24 11.35
C THR A 113 -3.54 25.90 10.01
N PRO A 114 -3.91 27.19 9.98
CA PRO A 114 -4.19 27.89 8.71
C PRO A 114 -3.03 27.88 7.72
N ALA A 115 -1.78 27.93 8.21
CA ALA A 115 -0.59 27.86 7.37
C ALA A 115 -0.44 26.47 6.73
N GLN A 116 -0.64 25.40 7.51
CA GLN A 116 -0.64 24.03 7.00
C GLN A 116 -1.80 23.78 6.03
N ALA A 117 -2.99 24.31 6.30
CA ALA A 117 -4.12 24.24 5.38
C ALA A 117 -3.78 24.88 4.03
N LYS A 118 -3.22 26.10 4.04
CA LYS A 118 -2.78 26.77 2.81
C LYS A 118 -1.72 25.95 2.06
N TYR A 119 -0.78 25.35 2.78
CA TYR A 119 0.24 24.48 2.20
C TYR A 119 -0.37 23.23 1.53
N LEU A 120 -1.24 22.51 2.24
CA LEU A 120 -1.92 21.33 1.69
C LEU A 120 -2.81 21.71 0.50
N SER A 121 -3.55 22.81 0.56
CA SER A 121 -4.37 23.28 -0.57
C SER A 121 -3.55 23.68 -1.79
N ALA A 122 -2.33 24.18 -1.60
CA ALA A 122 -1.47 24.58 -2.71
C ALA A 122 -0.82 23.38 -3.43
N LEU A 123 -0.60 22.27 -2.72
CA LEU A 123 0.13 21.12 -3.25
C LEU A 123 -0.72 19.88 -3.47
N TYR A 124 -1.55 19.53 -2.50
CA TYR A 124 -2.23 18.25 -2.47
C TYR A 124 -3.73 18.35 -2.76
N ILE A 125 -4.46 19.37 -2.32
CA ILE A 125 -5.93 19.35 -2.43
C ILE A 125 -6.40 19.87 -3.81
N PRO A 126 -7.33 19.16 -4.50
CA PRO A 126 -7.80 17.80 -4.23
C PRO A 126 -6.72 16.76 -4.61
N TYR A 127 -6.71 15.63 -3.91
CA TYR A 127 -5.73 14.56 -4.12
C TYR A 127 -6.40 13.23 -4.47
N ASP A 128 -5.61 12.37 -5.09
CA ASP A 128 -5.84 10.93 -5.22
C ASP A 128 -4.87 10.20 -4.28
N TYR A 129 -5.25 9.01 -3.81
CA TYR A 129 -4.45 8.22 -2.89
C TYR A 129 -4.56 6.72 -3.20
N TRP A 130 -3.49 5.99 -2.92
CA TRP A 130 -3.41 4.54 -3.08
C TRP A 130 -2.66 3.95 -1.89
N TYR A 131 -3.34 3.10 -1.14
CA TYR A 131 -2.77 2.44 0.03
C TYR A 131 -1.99 1.18 -0.37
N THR A 132 -1.14 0.69 0.54
CA THR A 132 -0.24 -0.46 0.32
C THR A 132 -0.83 -1.81 0.73
N VAL A 133 -2.04 -1.84 1.29
CA VAL A 133 -2.69 -3.04 1.84
C VAL A 133 -3.93 -3.33 1.01
N SER A 134 -4.17 -4.58 0.60
CA SER A 134 -5.37 -4.92 -0.18
C SER A 134 -6.61 -4.96 0.71
N LEU A 135 -7.68 -4.29 0.29
CA LEU A 135 -8.98 -4.32 0.96
C LEU A 135 -9.99 -5.09 0.10
N GLU A 136 -10.75 -5.98 0.72
CA GLU A 136 -11.85 -6.65 0.03
C GLU A 136 -12.93 -5.60 -0.34
N ARG A 137 -13.35 -5.60 -1.61
CA ARG A 137 -14.51 -4.82 -2.13
C ARG A 137 -14.43 -3.30 -1.90
N ASP A 138 -13.24 -2.73 -1.70
CA ASP A 138 -13.11 -1.28 -1.74
C ASP A 138 -13.28 -0.79 -3.18
N HIS A 139 -14.28 0.08 -3.37
CA HIS A 139 -14.62 0.70 -4.66
C HIS A 139 -14.33 2.20 -4.67
N HIS A 140 -13.69 2.73 -3.62
CA HIS A 140 -13.37 4.15 -3.50
C HIS A 140 -12.05 4.52 -4.18
N VAL A 141 -11.13 3.55 -4.30
CA VAL A 141 -9.81 3.75 -4.88
C VAL A 141 -9.71 3.04 -6.23
N ASP A 142 -9.35 3.78 -7.27
CA ASP A 142 -9.10 3.23 -8.60
C ASP A 142 -7.67 2.67 -8.69
N PHE A 143 -7.54 1.37 -8.42
CA PHE A 143 -6.30 0.63 -8.61
C PHE A 143 -6.08 0.16 -10.07
N ASP A 144 -7.06 0.33 -10.96
CA ASP A 144 -6.93 -0.02 -12.37
C ASP A 144 -6.18 1.07 -13.16
N ASN A 145 -6.28 2.34 -12.71
CA ASN A 145 -5.68 3.49 -13.36
C ASN A 145 -4.60 4.18 -12.50
N VAL A 146 -3.75 3.39 -11.83
CA VAL A 146 -2.65 3.91 -11.01
C VAL A 146 -1.56 4.54 -11.89
N PRO A 147 -1.15 5.80 -11.64
CA PRO A 147 -0.02 6.39 -12.35
C PRO A 147 1.27 5.55 -12.18
N GLU A 148 2.05 5.37 -13.24
CA GLU A 148 3.24 4.49 -13.25
C GLU A 148 4.19 4.73 -12.06
N LYS A 149 4.40 6.00 -11.72
CA LYS A 149 5.29 6.40 -10.62
C LYS A 149 4.73 6.02 -9.25
N VAL A 150 3.40 6.03 -9.09
CA VAL A 150 2.72 5.55 -7.88
C VAL A 150 2.81 4.02 -7.83
N ALA A 151 2.53 3.34 -8.94
CA ALA A 151 2.66 1.88 -9.03
C ALA A 151 4.07 1.40 -8.69
N ASP A 152 5.11 2.14 -9.11
CA ASP A 152 6.51 1.85 -8.76
C ASP A 152 6.79 1.95 -7.25
N LEU A 153 6.17 2.92 -6.55
CA LEU A 153 6.26 3.03 -5.10
C LEU A 153 5.52 1.87 -4.40
N LEU A 154 4.31 1.53 -4.85
CA LEU A 154 3.52 0.45 -4.28
C LEU A 154 4.18 -0.92 -4.47
N ARG A 155 4.74 -1.20 -5.65
CA ARG A 155 5.48 -2.46 -5.92
C ARG A 155 6.65 -2.68 -4.97
N ALA A 156 7.27 -1.62 -4.45
CA ALA A 156 8.35 -1.76 -3.47
C ALA A 156 7.89 -2.39 -2.14
N CYS A 157 6.59 -2.34 -1.84
CA CYS A 157 6.01 -2.97 -0.66
C CYS A 157 5.76 -4.46 -0.89
N HIS A 158 5.29 -4.84 -2.09
CA HIS A 158 4.91 -6.22 -2.43
C HIS A 158 6.06 -7.06 -3.03
N GLY A 159 7.17 -6.43 -3.44
CA GLY A 159 8.31 -7.06 -4.14
C GLY A 159 9.17 -8.04 -3.33
N GLY A 160 8.61 -8.68 -2.29
CA GLY A 160 9.17 -9.83 -1.58
C GLY A 160 8.31 -11.10 -1.69
N GLN A 161 7.16 -11.05 -2.36
CA GLN A 161 6.35 -12.23 -2.65
C GLN A 161 6.59 -12.69 -4.10
N PRO A 162 6.88 -13.98 -4.34
CA PRO A 162 6.94 -14.51 -5.69
C PRO A 162 5.54 -14.40 -6.32
N GLU A 163 5.46 -13.58 -7.37
CA GLU A 163 4.56 -13.64 -8.51
C GLU A 163 3.33 -14.55 -8.36
N MET A 164 2.17 -13.97 -8.05
CA MET A 164 0.90 -14.48 -8.60
C MET A 164 0.77 -14.01 -10.06
N GLU A 165 1.71 -14.43 -10.89
CA GLU A 165 1.55 -14.43 -12.35
C GLU A 165 1.09 -15.83 -12.77
N ASN A 166 -0.21 -16.11 -12.62
CA ASN A 166 -0.99 -17.00 -13.49
C ASN A 166 -2.39 -17.26 -12.92
N SER A 167 -3.35 -16.42 -13.28
CA SER A 167 -4.77 -16.81 -13.25
C SER A 167 -5.60 -16.07 -14.29
N LEU A 168 -5.00 -15.63 -15.40
CA LEU A 168 -5.73 -15.07 -16.54
C LEU A 168 -5.03 -15.46 -17.84
N THR A 169 -5.15 -16.75 -18.22
CA THR A 169 -5.09 -17.21 -19.63
C THR A 169 -5.39 -18.70 -19.70
N ARG A 170 -6.67 -19.03 -19.89
CA ARG A 170 -7.21 -20.07 -20.79
C ARG A 170 -8.63 -20.45 -20.36
N ALA A 171 -9.58 -19.57 -20.69
CA ALA A 171 -10.78 -20.10 -21.30
C ALA A 171 -10.42 -20.33 -22.76
N ASP A 172 -10.27 -21.59 -23.17
CA ASP A 172 -10.52 -22.00 -24.55
C ASP A 172 -11.04 -23.43 -24.54
N GLU A 173 -12.15 -23.56 -25.25
CA GLU A 173 -12.99 -24.70 -25.43
C GLU A 173 -12.22 -25.84 -26.11
N HIS A 174 -12.34 -27.06 -25.55
CA HIS A 174 -12.64 -28.31 -26.25
C HIS A 174 -12.21 -29.49 -25.37
N GLY A 175 -13.21 -30.22 -24.88
CA GLY A 175 -12.97 -31.47 -24.15
C GLY A 175 -12.25 -32.50 -25.02
N LYS A 176 -11.19 -33.10 -24.47
CA LYS A 176 -10.90 -34.53 -24.57
C LYS A 176 -9.78 -34.89 -23.58
N ALA A 177 -10.14 -35.70 -22.60
CA ALA A 177 -9.18 -36.40 -21.76
C ALA A 177 -8.34 -37.34 -22.63
N SER A 178 -7.02 -37.19 -22.57
CA SER A 178 -6.07 -38.17 -23.09
C SER A 178 -5.10 -38.50 -21.95
N ILE A 179 -5.23 -39.73 -21.46
CA ILE A 179 -4.33 -40.35 -20.48
C ILE A 179 -2.99 -40.62 -21.21
N PRO A 180 -1.82 -40.28 -20.64
CA PRO A 180 -0.58 -40.93 -21.03
C PRO A 180 -0.33 -42.16 -20.14
N GLU A 181 -0.24 -43.30 -20.80
CA GLU A 181 0.24 -44.58 -20.27
C GLU A 181 1.65 -44.48 -19.66
N SER A 182 1.90 -45.43 -18.76
CA SER A 182 2.99 -45.58 -17.81
C SER A 182 4.29 -46.18 -18.37
N GLU A 183 5.37 -45.99 -17.58
CA GLU A 183 6.52 -46.91 -17.36
C GLU A 183 7.62 -47.00 -18.47
N GLN A 184 8.94 -46.91 -18.24
CA GLN A 184 9.82 -47.23 -17.10
C GLN A 184 11.17 -46.44 -17.13
N PRO A 185 11.97 -46.44 -16.04
CA PRO A 185 13.24 -45.70 -15.91
C PRO A 185 14.48 -46.56 -16.26
N ASN A 186 15.45 -45.96 -16.96
CA ASN A 186 16.78 -46.54 -17.15
C ASN A 186 17.70 -46.19 -15.97
N GLY A 187 17.99 -47.18 -15.12
CA GLY A 187 19.10 -47.18 -14.15
C GLY A 187 20.41 -47.70 -14.77
N PRO A 188 21.57 -47.45 -14.14
CA PRO A 188 22.88 -47.50 -14.82
C PRO A 188 23.56 -48.87 -14.81
N VAL A 189 24.47 -49.02 -15.79
CA VAL A 189 25.39 -50.15 -16.01
C VAL A 189 26.38 -50.34 -14.85
N MET A 190 26.56 -51.57 -14.39
CA MET A 190 27.80 -52.03 -13.73
C MET A 190 28.18 -53.46 -14.15
N LYS A 191 29.42 -53.54 -14.66
CA LYS A 191 30.34 -54.68 -14.86
C LYS A 191 29.94 -55.82 -15.81
#